data_AF-A0A4V2Q7Q8-F1
#
_entry.id   AF-A0A4V2Q7Q8-F1
#
_cell.length_a   1.000
_cell.length_b   1.000
_cell.length_c   1.000
_cell.angle_alpha   90.00
_cell.angle_beta   90.00
_cell.angle_gamma   90.00
#
_symmetry.space_group_name_H-M   'P 1'
#
loop_
_entity.id
_entity.type
_entity.pdbx_description
1 polymer ?
#
loop_
_entity_poly.entity_id
_entity_poly.type
_entity_poly.pdbx_seq_one_letter_code
_entity_poly.pdbx_strand_id
1 'polypeptide(L)'
;MSMSTPVLTHAYQQERNGGNTLRNNLELLDWFSMEQALALLQKKADSQMTMDDLASQCIQYNCAVYLKLNSITKGNYPGAFNHPSTHDLANGVYGIGYQLVEDPKSLFAHSDHGKCLLPLTGAVLVEPTTNSERIDNLQWEAEIDLTSHLPLFKKSDIQRLADEIIEASSDGPSRKSILMVMGALLEILTSPTPKRMNQDAIQKTITDTHKGKRGLGKRNVEDIFSLANKALKEAGE
;
A
#
# COMPACT_ATOMS: atom_id res chain seq x y z
N MET A 1 14.18 24.38 2.34
CA MET A 1 12.87 23.76 2.07
C MET A 1 12.68 22.64 3.06
N SER A 2 11.92 22.88 4.12
CA SER A 2 11.63 21.90 5.16
C SER A 2 10.51 21.00 4.65
N MET A 3 10.77 19.69 4.50
CA MET A 3 9.71 18.73 4.23
C MET A 3 8.94 18.53 5.53
N SER A 4 7.73 19.07 5.60
CA SER A 4 6.78 18.78 6.67
C SER A 4 6.50 17.27 6.67
N THR A 5 6.78 16.62 7.80
CA THR A 5 6.33 15.25 8.07
C THR A 5 4.80 15.20 8.10
N PRO A 6 4.15 14.23 7.43
CA PRO A 6 2.69 14.12 7.41
C PRO A 6 2.10 13.87 8.81
N VAL A 7 0.96 14.51 9.06
CA VAL A 7 0.27 14.64 10.36
C VAL A 7 -0.48 13.37 10.74
N LEU A 8 -0.64 12.40 9.83
CA LEU A 8 -1.08 11.04 10.16
C LEU A 8 -0.32 10.50 11.40
N THR A 9 0.96 10.82 11.55
CA THR A 9 1.76 10.40 12.70
C THR A 9 1.23 10.86 14.07
N HIS A 10 0.47 11.96 14.14
CA HIS A 10 0.00 12.56 15.40
C HIS A 10 -1.38 12.08 15.84
N ALA A 11 -2.31 11.83 14.92
CA ALA A 11 -3.63 11.27 15.27
C ALA A 11 -3.52 9.84 15.84
N TYR A 12 -2.49 9.09 15.44
CA TYR A 12 -2.22 7.73 15.91
C TYR A 12 -1.39 7.63 17.20
N GLN A 13 -0.93 8.74 17.79
CA GLN A 13 -0.04 8.71 18.96
C GLN A 13 -0.72 8.49 20.33
N GLN A 14 -2.06 8.49 20.41
CA GLN A 14 -2.77 8.35 21.68
C GLN A 14 -2.87 6.92 22.25
N GLU A 15 -2.42 5.87 21.53
CA GLU A 15 -2.51 4.47 21.98
C GLU A 15 -1.16 3.81 22.39
N ARG A 16 -0.11 4.59 22.66
CA ARG A 16 1.27 4.07 22.80
C ARG A 16 1.63 3.32 24.09
N ASN A 17 0.75 3.18 25.08
CA ASN A 17 1.10 2.52 26.36
C ASN A 17 0.83 1.00 26.42
N GLY A 18 0.48 0.33 25.31
CA GLY A 18 0.06 -1.09 25.28
C GLY A 18 0.93 -2.07 24.46
N GLY A 19 2.20 -1.74 24.19
CA GLY A 19 3.01 -2.39 23.13
C GLY A 19 3.23 -3.91 23.19
N ASN A 20 3.17 -4.54 24.37
CA ASN A 20 3.35 -6.01 24.49
C ASN A 20 2.03 -6.80 24.43
N THR A 21 0.91 -6.20 24.82
CA THR A 21 -0.41 -6.86 24.80
C THR A 21 -1.02 -6.84 23.39
N LEU A 22 -0.73 -5.79 22.61
CA LEU A 22 -1.19 -5.64 21.22
C LEU A 22 -0.69 -6.76 20.30
N ARG A 23 0.52 -7.27 20.51
CA ARG A 23 1.13 -8.31 19.64
C ARG A 23 0.46 -9.68 19.76
N ASN A 24 -0.14 -10.00 20.90
CA ASN A 24 -0.75 -11.31 21.14
C ASN A 24 -2.22 -11.41 20.67
N ASN A 25 -2.84 -10.29 20.29
CA ASN A 25 -4.26 -10.25 19.92
C ASN A 25 -4.52 -10.05 18.42
N LEU A 26 -3.49 -9.80 17.61
CA LEU A 26 -3.64 -9.62 16.14
C LEU A 26 -4.22 -10.87 15.46
N GLU A 27 -3.99 -12.05 16.02
CA GLU A 27 -4.50 -13.30 15.45
C GLU A 27 -6.02 -13.43 15.56
N LEU A 28 -6.66 -12.71 16.49
CA LEU A 28 -8.11 -12.79 16.74
C LEU A 28 -8.92 -11.73 15.97
N LEU A 29 -8.26 -10.77 15.32
CA LEU A 29 -8.94 -9.70 14.58
C LEU A 29 -9.08 -10.07 13.09
N ASP A 30 -10.27 -9.87 12.53
CA ASP A 30 -10.51 -10.03 11.09
C ASP A 30 -10.17 -8.77 10.28
N TRP A 31 -10.20 -7.62 10.95
CA TRP A 31 -9.97 -6.30 10.37
C TRP A 31 -8.86 -5.58 11.11
N PHE A 32 -7.95 -5.00 10.35
CA PHE A 32 -6.79 -4.28 10.87
C PHE A 32 -6.87 -2.79 10.57
N SER A 33 -6.42 -1.98 11.53
CA SER A 33 -5.97 -0.62 11.24
C SER A 33 -4.71 -0.64 10.38
N MET A 34 -4.28 0.53 9.90
CA MET A 34 -3.07 0.66 9.10
C MET A 34 -1.81 0.24 9.88
N GLU A 35 -1.72 0.58 11.17
CA GLU A 35 -0.61 0.20 12.05
C GLU A 35 -0.58 -1.30 12.30
N GLN A 36 -1.76 -1.91 12.49
CA GLN A 36 -1.88 -3.35 12.71
C GLN A 36 -1.52 -4.14 11.44
N ALA A 37 -1.95 -3.67 10.27
CA ALA A 37 -1.57 -4.21 8.97
C ALA A 37 -0.05 -4.12 8.76
N LEU A 38 0.54 -2.95 9.02
CA LEU A 38 1.98 -2.75 8.94
C LEU A 38 2.75 -3.67 9.90
N ALA A 39 2.31 -3.77 11.15
CA ALA A 39 2.95 -4.64 12.15
C ALA A 39 2.94 -6.11 11.74
N LEU A 40 1.84 -6.57 11.10
CA LEU A 40 1.77 -7.94 10.57
C LEU A 40 2.76 -8.15 9.42
N LEU A 41 2.83 -7.20 8.47
CA LEU A 41 3.77 -7.26 7.35
C LEU A 41 5.23 -7.25 7.83
N GLN A 42 5.55 -6.40 8.80
CA GLN A 42 6.86 -6.34 9.42
C GLN A 42 7.24 -7.64 10.14
N LYS A 43 6.27 -8.30 10.77
CA LYS A 43 6.48 -9.60 11.44
C LYS A 43 6.72 -10.73 10.44
N LYS A 44 6.02 -10.72 9.29
CA LYS A 44 6.02 -11.85 8.35
C LYS A 44 7.05 -11.74 7.23
N ALA A 45 7.12 -10.59 6.56
CA ALA A 45 7.77 -10.47 5.26
C ALA A 45 9.00 -9.56 5.28
N ASP A 46 8.90 -8.39 5.91
CA ASP A 46 10.00 -7.41 5.92
C ASP A 46 9.95 -6.46 7.12
N SER A 47 10.89 -6.65 8.05
CA SER A 47 11.02 -5.84 9.27
C SER A 47 11.22 -4.32 9.02
N GLN A 48 11.61 -3.90 7.81
CA GLN A 48 11.88 -2.49 7.49
C GLN A 48 10.74 -1.78 6.75
N MET A 49 9.63 -2.46 6.45
CA MET A 49 8.50 -1.85 5.76
C MET A 49 7.97 -0.63 6.54
N THR A 50 7.75 0.48 5.84
CA THR A 50 7.19 1.71 6.43
C THR A 50 5.70 1.88 6.10
N MET A 51 5.03 2.86 6.73
CA MET A 51 3.65 3.23 6.37
C MET A 51 3.56 3.68 4.91
N ASP A 52 4.55 4.43 4.42
CA ASP A 52 4.61 4.89 3.03
C ASP A 52 4.78 3.72 2.06
N ASP A 53 5.53 2.68 2.45
CA ASP A 53 5.64 1.45 1.66
C ASP A 53 4.30 0.71 1.59
N LEU A 54 3.59 0.59 2.71
CA LEU A 54 2.25 -0.03 2.74
C LEU A 54 1.28 0.77 1.87
N ALA A 55 1.20 2.09 2.03
CA ALA A 55 0.38 2.95 1.19
C ALA A 55 0.74 2.79 -0.30
N SER A 56 2.04 2.72 -0.62
CA SER A 56 2.51 2.49 -1.99
C SER A 56 2.07 1.14 -2.56
N GLN A 57 2.05 0.07 -1.75
CA GLN A 57 1.50 -1.23 -2.19
C GLN A 57 0.01 -1.14 -2.49
N CYS A 58 -0.75 -0.45 -1.65
CA CYS A 58 -2.19 -0.25 -1.84
C CYS A 58 -2.50 0.60 -3.07
N ILE A 59 -1.73 1.67 -3.33
CA ILE A 59 -1.85 2.49 -4.54
C ILE A 59 -1.55 1.68 -5.81
N GLN A 60 -0.71 0.66 -5.70
CA GLN A 60 -0.42 -0.28 -6.80
C GLN A 60 -1.45 -1.42 -6.90
N TYR A 61 -2.56 -1.34 -6.16
CA TYR A 61 -3.63 -2.35 -6.11
C TYR A 61 -3.20 -3.73 -5.59
N ASN A 62 -2.06 -3.81 -4.91
CA ASN A 62 -1.62 -5.05 -4.24
C ASN A 62 -2.34 -5.27 -2.90
N CYS A 63 -3.13 -4.30 -2.47
CA CYS A 63 -3.84 -4.30 -1.20
C CYS A 63 -5.24 -3.70 -1.40
N ALA A 64 -6.26 -4.32 -0.79
CA ALA A 64 -7.61 -3.77 -0.74
C ALA A 64 -7.78 -2.92 0.52
N VAL A 65 -8.31 -1.71 0.36
CA VAL A 65 -8.54 -0.76 1.46
C VAL A 65 -10.04 -0.56 1.63
N TYR A 66 -10.50 -0.59 2.88
CA TYR A 66 -11.91 -0.47 3.22
C TYR A 66 -12.17 0.68 4.19
N LEU A 67 -13.39 1.19 4.18
CA LEU A 67 -13.92 2.13 5.17
C LEU A 67 -15.17 1.53 5.82
N LYS A 68 -15.38 1.75 7.12
CA LYS A 68 -16.59 1.30 7.82
C LYS A 68 -17.56 2.47 7.99
N LEU A 69 -18.72 2.40 7.34
CA LEU A 69 -19.76 3.44 7.35
C LEU A 69 -20.99 3.02 8.19
N ASN A 70 -21.74 3.99 8.70
CA ASN A 70 -22.84 3.80 9.65
C ASN A 70 -24.22 4.31 9.16
N SER A 71 -24.49 4.30 7.84
CA SER A 71 -25.76 4.73 7.20
C SER A 71 -26.06 6.24 7.24
N ILE A 72 -25.16 7.05 7.79
CA ILE A 72 -25.30 8.52 7.81
C ILE A 72 -24.66 9.15 6.57
N THR A 73 -23.64 8.51 6.02
CA THR A 73 -22.90 8.98 4.85
C THR A 73 -23.73 8.84 3.59
N LYS A 74 -24.27 9.97 3.13
CA LYS A 74 -24.95 10.08 1.85
C LYS A 74 -23.94 10.24 0.71
N GLY A 75 -24.19 9.57 -0.41
CA GLY A 75 -23.45 9.72 -1.64
C GLY A 75 -24.34 9.63 -2.87
N ASN A 76 -23.70 9.63 -4.03
CA ASN A 76 -24.34 9.60 -5.33
C ASN A 76 -24.11 8.24 -6.00
N TYR A 77 -25.13 7.73 -6.69
CA TYR A 77 -25.00 6.56 -7.56
C TYR A 77 -24.99 7.02 -9.02
N PRO A 78 -23.83 6.97 -9.73
CA PRO A 78 -23.75 7.44 -11.12
C PRO A 78 -24.68 6.67 -12.08
N GLY A 79 -25.01 5.42 -11.76
CA GLY A 79 -25.86 4.56 -12.59
C GLY A 79 -27.36 4.70 -12.35
N ALA A 80 -27.84 5.72 -11.61
CA ALA A 80 -29.22 5.82 -11.16
C ALA A 80 -30.25 5.67 -12.29
N PHE A 81 -29.97 6.16 -13.50
CA PHE A 81 -30.89 6.10 -14.63
C PHE A 81 -31.00 4.73 -15.33
N ASN A 82 -30.13 3.78 -14.99
CA ASN A 82 -30.07 2.45 -15.61
C ASN A 82 -30.58 1.32 -14.70
N HIS A 83 -30.95 1.62 -13.45
CA HIS A 83 -31.40 0.62 -12.48
C HIS A 83 -32.94 0.52 -12.44
N PRO A 84 -33.56 -0.65 -12.25
CA PRO A 84 -35.03 -0.77 -12.18
C PRO A 84 -35.69 0.18 -11.16
N SER A 85 -34.99 0.52 -10.08
CA SER A 85 -35.40 1.46 -9.03
C SER A 85 -34.92 2.91 -9.27
N THR A 86 -34.93 3.38 -10.53
CA THR A 86 -34.29 4.65 -10.96
C THR A 86 -34.65 5.88 -10.12
N HIS A 87 -35.93 6.01 -9.74
CA HIS A 87 -36.43 7.22 -9.08
C HIS A 87 -35.83 7.42 -7.69
N ASP A 88 -35.66 6.34 -6.92
CA ASP A 88 -35.21 6.47 -5.53
C ASP A 88 -33.68 6.59 -5.45
N LEU A 89 -32.96 5.92 -6.34
CA LEU A 89 -31.49 6.01 -6.42
C LEU A 89 -31.00 7.36 -6.96
N ALA A 90 -31.83 8.07 -7.73
CA ALA A 90 -31.51 9.42 -8.21
C ALA A 90 -31.39 10.44 -7.06
N ASN A 91 -32.00 10.16 -5.90
CA ASN A 91 -31.92 11.01 -4.70
C ASN A 91 -30.65 10.77 -3.88
N GLY A 92 -29.81 9.81 -4.28
CA GLY A 92 -28.60 9.39 -3.59
C GLY A 92 -28.79 8.08 -2.82
N VAL A 93 -27.69 7.60 -2.25
CA VAL A 93 -27.65 6.35 -1.47
C VAL A 93 -26.86 6.56 -0.18
N TYR A 94 -27.06 5.68 0.80
CA TYR A 94 -26.45 5.76 2.12
C TYR A 94 -25.58 4.54 2.39
N GLY A 95 -24.28 4.73 2.55
CA GLY A 95 -23.34 3.62 2.72
C GLY A 95 -23.42 2.95 4.09
N ILE A 96 -23.39 1.62 4.13
CA ILE A 96 -23.49 0.83 5.37
C ILE A 96 -22.41 -0.25 5.46
N GLY A 97 -21.86 -0.48 6.65
CA GLY A 97 -20.86 -1.53 6.86
C GLY A 97 -19.53 -1.22 6.15
N TYR A 98 -18.85 -2.25 5.66
CA TYR A 98 -17.54 -2.12 5.03
C TYR A 98 -17.67 -1.80 3.55
N GLN A 99 -17.00 -0.74 3.12
CA GLN A 99 -16.98 -0.23 1.74
C GLN A 99 -15.57 -0.35 1.20
N LEU A 100 -15.39 -1.01 0.05
CA LEU A 100 -14.13 -1.05 -0.67
C LEU A 100 -13.85 0.33 -1.28
N VAL A 101 -12.64 0.84 -1.12
CA VAL A 101 -12.17 2.06 -1.77
C VAL A 101 -11.59 1.70 -3.13
N GLU A 102 -12.26 2.10 -4.21
CA GLU A 102 -11.88 1.75 -5.59
C GLU A 102 -10.63 2.51 -6.07
N ASP A 103 -10.39 3.71 -5.53
CA ASP A 103 -9.17 4.49 -5.79
C ASP A 103 -8.43 4.81 -4.48
N PRO A 104 -7.57 3.89 -3.99
CA PRO A 104 -6.77 4.12 -2.80
C PRO A 104 -5.83 5.34 -2.94
N LYS A 105 -5.45 5.74 -4.15
CA LYS A 105 -4.57 6.91 -4.34
C LYS A 105 -5.21 8.19 -3.83
N SER A 106 -6.50 8.38 -4.12
CA SER A 106 -7.25 9.54 -3.63
C SER A 106 -7.31 9.59 -2.10
N LEU A 107 -7.44 8.42 -1.46
CA LEU A 107 -7.42 8.29 0.00
C LEU A 107 -6.09 8.74 0.62
N PHE A 108 -4.96 8.28 0.09
CA PHE A 108 -3.64 8.59 0.66
C PHE A 108 -3.15 10.00 0.32
N ALA A 109 -3.55 10.56 -0.83
CA ALA A 109 -3.17 11.91 -1.25
C ALA A 109 -3.77 13.03 -0.36
N HIS A 110 -4.89 12.77 0.31
CA HIS A 110 -5.61 13.74 1.14
C HIS A 110 -5.54 13.41 2.64
N SER A 111 -4.59 12.57 3.03
CA SER A 111 -4.50 12.03 4.39
C SER A 111 -4.29 13.09 5.48
N ASP A 112 -3.73 14.26 5.12
CA ASP A 112 -3.40 15.26 6.12
C ASP A 112 -4.61 16.10 6.55
N HIS A 113 -5.53 16.51 5.66
CA HIS A 113 -6.66 17.35 6.07
C HIS A 113 -7.86 17.26 5.13
N GLY A 114 -8.93 16.60 5.59
CA GLY A 114 -10.29 16.96 5.22
C GLY A 114 -11.14 15.85 4.61
N LYS A 115 -12.17 16.32 3.90
CA LYS A 115 -13.11 15.50 3.17
C LYS A 115 -12.54 15.16 1.79
N CYS A 116 -12.70 13.92 1.36
CA CYS A 116 -12.27 13.46 0.04
C CYS A 116 -13.45 12.79 -0.68
N LEU A 117 -13.64 13.10 -1.97
CA LEU A 117 -14.59 12.37 -2.81
C LEU A 117 -13.96 11.02 -3.18
N LEU A 118 -14.57 9.93 -2.70
CA LEU A 118 -14.06 8.58 -2.94
C LEU A 118 -15.08 7.76 -3.75
N PRO A 119 -14.62 7.06 -4.82
CA PRO A 119 -15.39 5.98 -5.41
C PRO A 119 -15.33 4.75 -4.48
N LEU A 120 -16.50 4.21 -4.17
CA LEU A 120 -16.70 3.15 -3.20
C LEU A 120 -17.53 2.01 -3.80
N THR A 121 -17.26 0.78 -3.36
CA THR A 121 -18.13 -0.38 -3.62
C THR A 121 -18.54 -1.03 -2.32
N GLY A 122 -19.84 -1.27 -2.14
CA GLY A 122 -20.32 -2.00 -0.97
C GLY A 122 -21.83 -1.97 -0.83
N ALA A 123 -22.30 -2.25 0.38
CA ALA A 123 -23.72 -2.22 0.69
C ALA A 123 -24.20 -0.80 0.92
N VAL A 124 -25.37 -0.46 0.35
CA VAL A 124 -26.02 0.83 0.55
C VAL A 124 -27.50 0.65 0.92
N LEU A 125 -28.09 1.69 1.48
CA LEU A 125 -29.53 1.86 1.65
C LEU A 125 -30.03 3.00 0.77
N VAL A 126 -31.28 2.90 0.30
CA VAL A 126 -31.96 3.97 -0.43
C VAL A 126 -32.33 5.13 0.49
N GLU A 127 -32.68 4.83 1.74
CA GLU A 127 -32.99 5.77 2.80
C GLU A 127 -32.20 5.42 4.07
N PRO A 128 -31.92 6.37 4.98
CA PRO A 128 -31.16 6.12 6.21
C PRO A 128 -32.03 5.50 7.31
N THR A 129 -32.86 4.51 6.96
CA THR A 129 -33.78 3.83 7.88
C THR A 129 -33.54 2.32 7.87
N THR A 130 -33.81 1.65 8.99
CA THR A 130 -33.56 0.20 9.13
C THR A 130 -34.43 -0.68 8.23
N ASN A 131 -35.53 -0.14 7.72
CA ASN A 131 -36.48 -0.85 6.86
C ASN A 131 -36.28 -0.53 5.38
N SER A 132 -35.28 0.30 5.04
CA SER A 132 -34.97 0.65 3.66
C SER A 132 -34.43 -0.56 2.89
N GLU A 133 -34.65 -0.56 1.58
CA GLU A 133 -34.07 -1.56 0.68
C GLU A 133 -32.54 -1.49 0.77
N ARG A 134 -31.93 -2.66 1.03
CA ARG A 134 -30.49 -2.83 1.01
C ARG A 134 -30.05 -3.35 -0.35
N ILE A 135 -29.11 -2.64 -0.96
CA ILE A 135 -28.49 -3.04 -2.23
C ILE A 135 -27.02 -3.34 -1.95
N ASP A 136 -26.62 -4.59 -2.18
CA ASP A 136 -25.25 -5.05 -1.98
C ASP A 136 -24.39 -4.85 -3.24
N ASN A 137 -23.08 -4.67 -3.04
CA ASN A 137 -22.08 -4.53 -4.09
C ASN A 137 -22.38 -3.42 -5.12
N LEU A 138 -22.95 -2.30 -4.66
CA LEU A 138 -23.20 -1.14 -5.50
C LEU A 138 -21.93 -0.28 -5.56
N GLN A 139 -21.56 0.17 -6.77
CA GLN A 139 -20.55 1.20 -6.98
C GLN A 139 -21.17 2.59 -6.84
N TRP A 140 -20.62 3.43 -5.99
CA TRP A 140 -21.15 4.77 -5.67
C TRP A 140 -20.02 5.72 -5.26
N GLU A 141 -20.32 7.00 -5.13
CA GLU A 141 -19.34 8.03 -4.77
C GLU A 141 -19.82 8.83 -3.57
N ALA A 142 -18.92 9.11 -2.63
CA ALA A 142 -19.26 9.91 -1.45
C ALA A 142 -18.11 10.80 -1.01
N GLU A 143 -18.47 11.94 -0.44
CA GLU A 143 -17.54 12.82 0.26
C GLU A 143 -17.31 12.27 1.68
N ILE A 144 -16.13 11.71 1.93
CA ILE A 144 -15.76 11.06 3.19
C ILE A 144 -14.85 11.95 4.01
N ASP A 145 -15.22 12.18 5.27
CA ASP A 145 -14.33 12.75 6.28
C ASP A 145 -13.39 11.68 6.85
N LEU A 146 -12.11 11.75 6.47
CA LEU A 146 -11.07 10.80 6.86
C LEU A 146 -10.66 10.90 8.34
N THR A 147 -11.09 11.96 9.05
CA THR A 147 -10.89 12.05 10.50
C THR A 147 -11.86 11.16 11.27
N SER A 148 -13.03 10.90 10.69
CA SER A 148 -14.09 10.07 11.28
C SER A 148 -14.11 8.64 10.74
N HIS A 149 -13.48 8.41 9.59
CA HIS A 149 -13.47 7.11 8.90
C HIS A 149 -12.04 6.71 8.56
N LEU A 150 -11.45 5.89 9.42
CA LEU A 150 -10.09 5.40 9.24
C LEU A 150 -10.04 4.23 8.23
N PRO A 151 -8.97 4.13 7.43
CA PRO A 151 -8.75 3.00 6.54
C PRO A 151 -8.59 1.69 7.30
N LEU A 152 -9.24 0.64 6.80
CA LEU A 152 -9.22 -0.71 7.35
C LEU A 152 -8.79 -1.73 6.30
N PHE A 153 -8.19 -2.83 6.76
CA PHE A 153 -7.68 -3.89 5.92
C PHE A 153 -8.20 -5.24 6.42
N LYS A 154 -8.58 -6.13 5.51
CA LYS A 154 -8.88 -7.52 5.90
C LYS A 154 -7.58 -8.24 6.22
N LYS A 155 -7.58 -9.05 7.28
CA LYS A 155 -6.43 -9.86 7.67
C LYS A 155 -5.96 -10.79 6.54
N SER A 156 -6.89 -11.41 5.80
CA SER A 156 -6.58 -12.27 4.66
C SER A 156 -5.81 -11.55 3.56
N ASP A 157 -6.17 -10.29 3.28
CA ASP A 157 -5.58 -9.51 2.21
C ASP A 157 -4.15 -9.10 2.57
N ILE A 158 -3.92 -8.73 3.83
CA ILE A 158 -2.57 -8.42 4.34
C ILE A 158 -1.69 -9.66 4.43
N GLN A 159 -2.25 -10.82 4.80
CA GLN A 159 -1.51 -12.08 4.78
C GLN A 159 -1.07 -12.45 3.36
N ARG A 160 -1.98 -12.36 2.39
CA ARG A 160 -1.67 -12.58 0.97
C ARG A 160 -0.55 -11.64 0.49
N LEU A 161 -0.63 -10.34 0.81
CA LEU A 161 0.43 -9.39 0.49
C LEU A 161 1.77 -9.76 1.13
N ALA A 162 1.76 -10.25 2.38
CA ALA A 162 2.97 -10.71 3.05
C ALA A 162 3.61 -11.88 2.29
N ASP A 163 2.80 -12.86 1.90
CA ASP A 163 3.25 -14.05 1.19
C ASP A 163 3.81 -13.67 -0.21
N GLU A 164 3.13 -12.76 -0.94
CA GLU A 164 3.61 -12.21 -2.22
C GLU A 164 4.97 -11.48 -2.07
N ILE A 165 5.19 -10.72 -0.98
CA ILE A 165 6.48 -10.07 -0.71
C ILE A 165 7.57 -11.10 -0.44
N ILE A 166 7.26 -12.17 0.30
CA ILE A 166 8.19 -13.26 0.59
C ILE A 166 8.55 -14.00 -0.70
N GLU A 167 7.57 -14.37 -1.52
CA GLU A 167 7.79 -15.05 -2.81
C GLU A 167 8.62 -14.18 -3.78
N ALA A 168 8.29 -12.89 -3.88
CA ALA A 168 9.07 -11.94 -4.66
C ALA A 168 10.52 -11.77 -4.18
N SER A 169 10.81 -12.15 -2.92
CA SER A 169 12.16 -12.18 -2.37
C SER A 169 12.89 -13.51 -2.60
N SER A 170 12.17 -14.60 -2.89
CA SER A 170 12.76 -15.92 -3.15
C SER A 170 13.18 -16.15 -4.61
N ASP A 171 12.56 -15.46 -5.57
CA ASP A 171 12.84 -15.62 -7.01
C ASP A 171 14.11 -14.90 -7.51
N GLY A 172 15.02 -14.55 -6.60
CA GLY A 172 16.23 -13.81 -6.91
C GLY A 172 15.98 -12.32 -7.14
N PRO A 173 16.96 -11.59 -7.69
CA PRO A 173 16.85 -10.15 -7.81
C PRO A 173 15.72 -9.73 -8.76
N SER A 174 14.80 -8.89 -8.28
CA SER A 174 13.70 -8.41 -9.11
C SER A 174 14.20 -7.67 -10.35
N ARG A 175 13.46 -7.72 -11.47
CA ARG A 175 13.81 -6.99 -12.71
C ARG A 175 14.09 -5.51 -12.45
N LYS A 176 13.32 -4.86 -11.57
CA LYS A 176 13.54 -3.47 -11.16
C LYS A 176 14.89 -3.29 -10.47
N SER A 177 15.27 -4.20 -9.58
CA SER A 177 16.57 -4.18 -8.91
C SER A 177 17.72 -4.35 -9.91
N ILE A 178 17.59 -5.27 -10.86
CA ILE A 178 18.57 -5.47 -11.93
C ILE A 178 18.74 -4.17 -12.71
N LEU A 179 17.64 -3.53 -13.15
CA LEU A 179 17.69 -2.26 -13.87
C LEU A 179 18.31 -1.13 -13.03
N MET A 180 18.07 -1.09 -11.72
CA MET A 180 18.70 -0.10 -10.83
C MET A 180 20.20 -0.32 -10.71
N VAL A 181 20.66 -1.57 -10.57
CA VAL A 181 22.10 -1.88 -10.56
C VAL A 181 22.75 -1.53 -11.90
N MET A 182 22.07 -1.81 -13.02
CA MET A 182 22.54 -1.40 -14.36
C MET A 182 22.64 0.14 -14.48
N GLY A 183 21.65 0.88 -13.97
CA GLY A 183 21.69 2.34 -13.93
C GLY A 183 22.87 2.87 -13.12
N ALA A 184 23.08 2.32 -11.91
CA ALA A 184 24.20 2.70 -11.05
C ALA A 184 25.57 2.35 -11.69
N LEU A 185 25.65 1.22 -12.40
CA LEU A 185 26.83 0.85 -13.20
C LEU A 185 27.10 1.87 -14.30
N LEU A 186 26.07 2.30 -15.03
CA LEU A 186 26.20 3.31 -16.08
C LEU A 186 26.67 4.66 -15.50
N GLU A 187 26.18 5.07 -14.33
CA GLU A 187 26.67 6.28 -13.63
C GLU A 187 28.16 6.18 -13.30
N ILE A 188 28.64 5.02 -12.84
CA ILE A 188 30.06 4.80 -12.56
C ILE A 188 30.89 4.84 -13.85
N LEU A 189 30.43 4.19 -14.92
CA LEU A 189 31.14 4.09 -16.19
C LEU A 189 31.19 5.41 -16.96
N THR A 190 30.17 6.26 -16.80
CA THR A 190 30.07 7.57 -17.47
C THR A 190 30.67 8.72 -16.65
N SER A 191 31.23 8.42 -15.47
CA SER A 191 31.90 9.42 -14.63
C SER A 191 33.06 10.10 -15.37
N PRO A 192 33.23 11.43 -15.27
CA PRO A 192 34.29 12.17 -15.96
C PRO A 192 35.71 11.75 -15.56
N THR A 193 35.85 11.07 -14.42
CA THR A 193 37.10 10.46 -13.98
C THR A 193 36.98 8.93 -14.06
N PRO A 194 37.36 8.29 -15.17
CA PRO A 194 37.32 6.84 -15.29
C PRO A 194 38.25 6.21 -14.25
N LYS A 195 37.66 5.51 -13.28
CA LYS A 195 38.39 4.75 -12.26
C LYS A 195 38.38 3.29 -12.67
N ARG A 196 39.57 2.68 -12.75
CA ARG A 196 39.68 1.23 -12.83
C ARG A 196 39.25 0.65 -11.48
N MET A 197 38.12 -0.04 -11.46
CA MET A 197 37.55 -0.69 -10.28
C MET A 197 37.39 -2.18 -10.55
N ASN A 198 37.68 -3.00 -9.55
CA ASN A 198 37.28 -4.41 -9.57
C ASN A 198 35.81 -4.55 -9.13
N GLN A 199 35.24 -5.75 -9.25
CA GLN A 199 33.84 -6.01 -8.91
C GLN A 199 33.51 -5.55 -7.48
N ASP A 200 34.32 -5.91 -6.50
CA ASP A 200 34.07 -5.57 -5.09
C ASP A 200 34.05 -4.05 -4.86
N ALA A 201 34.95 -3.31 -5.50
CA ALA A 201 34.98 -1.86 -5.43
C ALA A 201 33.74 -1.24 -6.09
N ILE A 202 33.25 -1.80 -7.20
CA ILE A 202 32.02 -1.36 -7.87
C ILE A 202 30.81 -1.62 -6.96
N GLN A 203 30.66 -2.84 -6.45
CA GLN A 203 29.56 -3.22 -5.56
C GLN A 203 29.52 -2.29 -4.33
N LYS A 204 30.67 -2.07 -3.69
CA LYS A 204 30.80 -1.15 -2.55
C LYS A 204 30.39 0.28 -2.93
N THR A 205 30.87 0.78 -4.07
CA THR A 205 30.54 2.13 -4.55
C THR A 205 29.03 2.28 -4.77
N ILE A 206 28.37 1.29 -5.40
CA ILE A 206 26.92 1.29 -5.61
C ILE A 206 26.20 1.33 -4.25
N THR A 207 26.59 0.47 -3.30
CA THR A 207 25.91 0.39 -2.00
C THR A 207 26.13 1.64 -1.14
N ASP A 208 27.31 2.25 -1.21
CA ASP A 208 27.65 3.45 -0.44
C ASP A 208 26.94 4.69 -1.01
N THR A 209 26.99 4.88 -2.34
CA THR A 209 26.35 6.02 -3.03
C THR A 209 24.81 5.96 -2.97
N HIS A 210 24.23 4.77 -2.93
CA HIS A 210 22.77 4.58 -2.92
C HIS A 210 22.23 3.99 -1.62
N LYS A 211 22.93 4.23 -0.50
CA LYS A 211 22.52 3.76 0.82
C LYS A 211 21.07 4.16 1.12
N GLY A 212 20.25 3.17 1.50
CA GLY A 212 18.83 3.36 1.81
C GLY A 212 17.87 3.27 0.61
N LYS A 213 18.36 3.13 -0.63
CA LYS A 213 17.49 2.88 -1.78
C LYS A 213 17.09 1.40 -1.86
N ARG A 214 15.79 1.11 -1.81
CA ARG A 214 15.25 -0.25 -2.00
C ARG A 214 15.71 -0.82 -3.35
N GLY A 215 16.19 -2.07 -3.33
CA GLY A 215 16.76 -2.73 -4.52
C GLY A 215 18.26 -2.51 -4.74
N LEU A 216 18.92 -1.64 -3.95
CA LEU A 216 20.38 -1.42 -4.02
C LEU A 216 21.10 -1.75 -2.70
N GLY A 217 20.46 -2.58 -1.86
CA GLY A 217 21.09 -3.13 -0.66
C GLY A 217 22.24 -4.08 -1.00
N LYS A 218 23.24 -4.16 -0.11
CA LYS A 218 24.46 -4.97 -0.30
C LYS A 218 24.20 -6.37 -0.85
N ARG A 219 23.35 -7.14 -0.16
CA ARG A 219 23.00 -8.51 -0.55
C ARG A 219 22.43 -8.58 -1.97
N ASN A 220 21.52 -7.68 -2.31
CA ASN A 220 20.88 -7.67 -3.62
C ASN A 220 21.86 -7.30 -4.75
N VAL A 221 22.78 -6.37 -4.48
CA VAL A 221 23.86 -6.02 -5.41
C VAL A 221 24.78 -7.23 -5.61
N GLU A 222 25.20 -7.89 -4.53
CA GLU A 222 26.02 -9.11 -4.60
C GLU A 222 25.33 -10.23 -5.39
N ASP A 223 24.04 -10.46 -5.14
CA ASP A 223 23.23 -11.48 -5.83
C ASP A 223 23.11 -11.18 -7.33
N ILE A 224 22.90 -9.93 -7.73
CA ILE A 224 22.83 -9.52 -9.15
C ILE A 224 24.16 -9.77 -9.87
N PHE A 225 25.28 -9.40 -9.25
CA PHE A 225 26.59 -9.65 -9.83
C PHE A 225 26.90 -11.15 -9.93
N SER A 226 26.54 -11.92 -8.90
CA SER A 226 26.65 -13.38 -8.92
C SER A 226 25.86 -13.99 -10.08
N LEU A 227 24.60 -13.56 -10.25
CA LEU A 227 23.72 -13.98 -11.34
C LEU A 227 24.31 -13.60 -12.71
N ALA A 228 24.83 -12.39 -12.86
CA ALA A 228 25.45 -11.92 -14.10
C ALA A 228 26.72 -12.72 -14.45
N ASN A 229 27.57 -13.02 -13.47
CA ASN A 229 28.77 -13.84 -13.66
C ASN A 229 28.44 -15.27 -14.08
N LYS A 230 27.40 -15.86 -13.46
CA LYS A 230 26.90 -17.18 -13.83
C LYS A 230 26.41 -17.19 -15.28
N ALA A 231 25.56 -16.22 -15.65
CA ALA A 231 25.04 -16.10 -17.01
C ALA A 231 26.17 -15.87 -18.05
N LEU A 232 27.18 -15.07 -17.71
CA LEU A 232 28.34 -14.84 -18.58
C LEU A 232 29.16 -16.13 -18.80
N LYS A 233 29.32 -16.94 -17.75
CA LYS A 233 30.00 -18.24 -17.85
C LYS A 233 29.23 -19.21 -18.77
N GLU A 234 27.92 -19.32 -18.57
CA GLU A 234 27.04 -20.19 -19.37
C GLU A 234 26.97 -19.77 -20.84
N ALA A 235 27.06 -18.47 -21.15
CA ALA A 235 27.06 -17.98 -22.53
C ALA A 235 28.40 -18.18 -23.26
N GLY A 236 29.47 -18.47 -22.53
CA GLY A 236 30.81 -18.73 -23.09
C GLY A 236 31.13 -20.21 -23.30
N GLU A 237 30.24 -21.11 -22.85
CA GLU A 237 30.26 -22.56 -23.10
C GLU A 237 29.52 -22.91 -24.40
#